data_AF-A0A1H9PJ95-F1
#
_entry.id   AF-A0A1H9PJ95-F1
#
_cell.length_a   1.000
_cell.length_b   1.000
_cell.length_c   1.000
_cell.angle_alpha   90.00
_cell.angle_beta   90.00
_cell.angle_gamma   90.00
#
_symmetry.space_group_name_H-M   'P 1'
#
loop_
_entity.id
_entity.type
_entity.pdbx_description
1 polymer ?
#
loop_
_entity_poly.entity_id
_entity_poly.type
_entity_poly.pdbx_seq_one_letter_code
_entity_poly.pdbx_strand_id
1 'polypeptide(L)'
;MASHGPSRAAARGEHEGTDISTEPFPVPSRLCAYTDLTAIVLIMLQAGYTRTPLPSARPAPLASPVERPSALPASAKTGRPSGRRDPFLDNAKYLTIVLVGAGHLWAPMQGDSRAAGALYATVYAFHMPAFIIISGYLSRSYEGTPRQIVRLVTGVLVPYLAFQTVYTLFMRWLDDPQREFHYQEPGFALWFLVALFVWRLTTPVWKNLRWPVPVALAIAVGASVTPSVGNDLDLMRIAQFLPFFVLGLQLRPEHFALVQQRAARRLAVPVVACALLLAYWAVPRMSSGWFLREKSAEEMGVPAWVGATMVLAVFGCGLVLTACFLAWVPRRHLWFTTLGAGTLYAYLLHVYPIQLSRELDWYSLDWVGHPAGRVALTVLVAAMMTLLCTSPVRKLFRPLMEPDMPWFFRGDRRTGGGTHGERQRRGRPAG
;
A
#
# COMPACT_ATOMS: atom_id res chain seq x y z
N MET A 1 -14.62 -52.58 -46.91
CA MET A 1 -14.70 -53.91 -46.25
C MET A 1 -14.43 -53.72 -44.76
N ALA A 2 -15.23 -54.11 -43.77
CA ALA A 2 -16.56 -54.69 -43.59
C ALA A 2 -16.80 -54.57 -42.05
N SER A 3 -17.86 -53.88 -41.61
CA SER A 3 -19.07 -54.44 -40.93
C SER A 3 -18.77 -55.37 -39.73
N HIS A 4 -19.27 -55.21 -38.51
CA HIS A 4 -20.67 -55.06 -38.05
C HIS A 4 -20.71 -54.73 -36.52
N GLY A 5 -21.72 -53.98 -36.05
CA GLY A 5 -22.23 -54.01 -34.65
C GLY A 5 -23.19 -55.21 -34.44
N PRO A 6 -24.19 -55.21 -33.51
CA PRO A 6 -24.70 -54.14 -32.63
C PRO A 6 -25.26 -54.58 -31.24
N SER A 7 -26.04 -53.69 -30.60
CA SER A 7 -27.18 -53.90 -29.63
C SER A 7 -26.85 -53.83 -28.12
N ARG A 8 -27.38 -52.94 -27.24
CA ARG A 8 -28.66 -52.21 -27.00
C ARG A 8 -29.63 -52.98 -26.06
N ALA A 9 -29.86 -52.45 -24.84
CA ALA A 9 -31.10 -52.43 -24.00
C ALA A 9 -30.68 -52.14 -22.52
N ALA A 10 -31.09 -51.08 -21.81
CA ALA A 10 -32.42 -50.62 -21.38
C ALA A 10 -33.13 -51.55 -20.36
N ALA A 11 -33.19 -51.14 -19.09
CA ALA A 11 -34.23 -51.55 -18.14
C ALA A 11 -34.42 -50.50 -17.03
N ARG A 12 -35.66 -50.05 -16.87
CA ARG A 12 -36.25 -49.28 -15.75
C ARG A 12 -36.74 -50.24 -14.66
N GLY A 13 -36.88 -49.74 -13.44
CA GLY A 13 -37.69 -50.28 -12.32
C GLY A 13 -37.28 -49.56 -11.04
N GLU A 14 -37.98 -48.51 -10.60
CA GLU A 14 -39.21 -48.48 -9.78
C GLU A 14 -39.00 -48.73 -8.27
N HIS A 15 -39.60 -47.82 -7.51
CA HIS A 15 -39.84 -47.66 -6.08
C HIS A 15 -39.76 -48.89 -5.15
N GLU A 16 -39.13 -48.69 -3.99
CA GLU A 16 -39.69 -49.13 -2.70
C GLU A 16 -39.19 -48.24 -1.55
N GLY A 17 -40.12 -47.76 -0.74
CA GLY A 17 -39.85 -46.97 0.46
C GLY A 17 -39.88 -47.85 1.70
N THR A 18 -39.01 -47.55 2.66
CA THR A 18 -39.15 -48.01 4.04
C THR A 18 -38.83 -46.86 4.99
N ASP A 19 -39.88 -46.53 5.74
CA ASP A 19 -39.98 -45.57 6.82
C ASP A 19 -39.29 -46.14 8.07
N ILE A 20 -38.34 -45.40 8.66
CA ILE A 20 -37.87 -45.63 10.03
C ILE A 20 -37.76 -44.28 10.71
N SER A 21 -38.76 -44.01 11.54
CA SER A 21 -38.85 -42.92 12.49
C SER A 21 -37.76 -43.04 13.55
N THR A 22 -36.99 -41.97 13.79
CA THR A 22 -36.20 -41.77 15.00
C THR A 22 -36.36 -40.34 15.50
N GLU A 23 -36.81 -40.22 16.75
CA GLU A 23 -37.05 -38.97 17.47
C GLU A 23 -35.75 -38.18 17.76
N PRO A 24 -35.85 -36.85 18.00
CA PRO A 24 -34.68 -35.97 18.03
C PRO A 24 -34.01 -35.87 19.42
N PHE A 25 -32.68 -35.99 19.44
CA PHE A 25 -31.84 -35.54 20.55
C PHE A 25 -31.42 -34.06 20.38
N PRO A 26 -31.31 -33.28 21.47
CA PRO A 26 -31.09 -31.84 21.39
C PRO A 26 -29.62 -31.51 21.13
N VAL A 27 -29.35 -30.71 20.10
CA VAL A 27 -28.02 -30.15 19.81
C VAL A 27 -27.95 -28.72 20.39
N PRO A 28 -26.95 -28.40 21.22
CA PRO A 28 -26.83 -27.07 21.82
C PRO A 28 -26.45 -26.01 20.78
N SER A 29 -27.20 -24.92 20.80
CA SER A 29 -27.02 -23.70 20.02
C SER A 29 -25.71 -22.99 20.36
N ARG A 30 -24.67 -23.14 19.54
CA ARG A 30 -23.53 -22.21 19.45
C ARG A 30 -23.02 -22.11 18.01
N LEU A 31 -23.74 -21.33 17.20
CA LEU A 31 -23.25 -20.79 15.92
C LEU A 31 -23.40 -19.27 15.98
N CYS A 32 -22.46 -18.61 16.64
CA CYS A 32 -22.32 -17.15 16.62
C CYS A 32 -20.82 -16.83 16.66
N ALA A 33 -20.12 -17.02 15.53
CA ALA A 33 -18.74 -16.58 15.35
C ALA A 33 -18.22 -16.49 13.90
N TYR A 34 -19.00 -16.84 12.88
CA TYR A 34 -18.51 -16.87 11.49
C TYR A 34 -19.08 -15.78 10.55
N THR A 35 -19.90 -14.86 11.06
CA THR A 35 -20.53 -13.78 10.27
C THR A 35 -19.79 -12.44 10.30
N ASP A 36 -18.73 -12.27 11.10
CA ASP A 36 -18.15 -10.94 11.34
C ASP A 36 -17.18 -10.43 10.27
N LEU A 37 -16.45 -11.29 9.55
CA LEU A 37 -15.39 -10.80 8.64
C LEU A 37 -15.97 -10.20 7.36
N THR A 38 -16.96 -10.88 6.77
CA THR A 38 -17.70 -10.40 5.60
C THR A 38 -18.56 -9.19 5.95
N ALA A 39 -19.13 -9.15 7.15
CA ALA A 39 -19.90 -8.01 7.65
C ALA A 39 -19.02 -6.76 7.86
N ILE A 40 -17.80 -6.89 8.40
CA ILE A 40 -16.87 -5.75 8.54
C ILE A 40 -16.45 -5.21 7.17
N VAL A 41 -16.20 -6.08 6.19
CA VAL A 41 -15.87 -5.67 4.81
C VAL A 41 -17.09 -5.06 4.10
N LEU A 42 -18.31 -5.59 4.31
CA LEU A 42 -19.55 -5.00 3.79
C LEU A 42 -19.90 -3.66 4.45
N ILE A 43 -19.70 -3.51 5.77
CA ILE A 43 -19.92 -2.26 6.51
C ILE A 43 -18.95 -1.17 6.01
N MET A 44 -17.72 -1.55 5.64
CA MET A 44 -16.79 -0.62 4.98
C MET A 44 -17.22 -0.24 3.55
N LEU A 45 -18.02 -1.07 2.87
CA LEU A 45 -18.50 -0.82 1.50
C LEU A 45 -19.86 -0.11 1.44
N GLN A 46 -20.69 -0.20 2.49
CA GLN A 46 -22.09 0.30 2.47
C GLN A 46 -22.34 1.61 3.23
N ALA A 47 -21.34 2.25 3.84
CA ALA A 47 -21.55 3.52 4.55
C ALA A 47 -21.63 4.73 3.58
N GLY A 48 -22.64 4.73 2.71
CA GLY A 48 -23.06 5.86 1.87
C GLY A 48 -24.40 6.43 2.34
N TYR A 49 -24.38 7.69 2.79
CA TYR A 49 -25.48 8.66 2.84
C TYR A 49 -26.87 8.23 3.36
N THR A 50 -27.09 8.43 4.67
CA THR A 50 -28.39 8.89 5.18
C THR A 50 -28.24 10.30 5.73
N ARG A 51 -28.76 11.30 5.02
CA ARG A 51 -28.94 12.65 5.54
C ARG A 51 -30.04 12.61 6.60
N THR A 52 -29.70 12.98 7.82
CA THR A 52 -30.69 13.38 8.84
C THR A 52 -31.36 14.68 8.38
N PRO A 53 -32.70 14.82 8.45
CA PRO A 53 -33.37 16.09 8.20
C PRO A 53 -32.95 17.13 9.25
N LEU A 54 -32.73 18.36 8.81
CA LEU A 54 -32.48 19.50 9.69
C LEU A 54 -33.75 19.80 10.53
N PRO A 55 -33.64 20.10 11.84
CA PRO A 55 -34.77 20.57 12.63
C PRO A 55 -35.26 21.93 12.11
N SER A 56 -36.58 22.12 12.09
CA SER A 56 -37.24 23.37 11.73
C SER A 56 -36.83 24.53 12.65
N ALA A 57 -36.47 25.67 12.07
CA ALA A 57 -36.19 26.91 12.78
C ALA A 57 -37.44 27.37 13.57
N ARG A 58 -37.28 27.55 14.89
CA ARG A 58 -38.26 28.27 15.72
C ARG A 58 -37.87 29.75 15.81
N PRO A 59 -38.84 30.68 15.78
CA PRO A 59 -38.57 32.12 15.87
C PRO A 59 -38.06 32.52 17.26
N ALA A 60 -37.14 33.47 17.28
CA ALA A 60 -36.51 34.03 18.48
C ALA A 60 -37.50 34.90 19.28
N PRO A 61 -37.59 34.74 20.61
CA PRO A 61 -38.26 35.71 21.47
C PRO A 61 -37.36 36.90 21.82
N LEU A 62 -37.99 38.06 21.96
CA LEU A 62 -37.45 39.38 22.25
C LEU A 62 -36.60 39.46 23.52
N ALA A 63 -35.64 40.38 23.47
CA ALA A 63 -34.67 40.70 24.52
C ALA A 63 -35.32 41.17 25.83
N SER A 64 -34.69 40.81 26.94
CA SER A 64 -34.78 41.54 28.22
C SER A 64 -33.36 41.67 28.79
N PRO A 65 -32.97 42.82 29.34
CA PRO A 65 -31.63 43.05 29.87
C PRO A 65 -31.53 42.52 31.30
N VAL A 66 -30.37 41.98 31.69
CA VAL A 66 -29.70 42.19 33.00
C VAL A 66 -28.51 41.23 33.20
N GLU A 67 -27.44 41.84 33.73
CA GLU A 67 -26.24 41.32 34.41
C GLU A 67 -25.13 40.56 33.65
N ARG A 68 -23.92 41.11 33.75
CA ARG A 68 -22.64 40.47 33.42
C ARG A 68 -22.18 39.62 34.61
N PRO A 69 -21.92 38.32 34.44
CA PRO A 69 -21.07 37.58 35.34
C PRO A 69 -19.61 37.63 34.88
N SER A 70 -18.76 37.85 35.88
CA SER A 70 -17.30 37.81 35.89
C SER A 70 -16.65 36.73 35.00
N ALA A 71 -15.46 37.08 34.50
CA ALA A 71 -14.59 36.24 33.67
C ALA A 71 -14.44 34.80 34.21
N LEU A 72 -14.92 33.84 33.43
CA LEU A 72 -14.57 32.44 33.56
C LEU A 72 -13.30 32.16 32.73
N PRO A 73 -12.31 31.42 33.26
CA PRO A 73 -11.09 31.12 32.53
C PRO A 73 -11.44 30.31 31.27
N ALA A 74 -10.88 30.76 30.14
CA ALA A 74 -11.04 30.14 28.85
C ALA A 74 -10.86 28.62 28.97
N SER A 75 -11.95 27.89 28.72
CA SER A 75 -11.91 26.45 28.48
C SER A 75 -10.78 26.18 27.50
N ALA A 76 -9.74 25.51 27.98
CA ALA A 76 -8.59 25.13 27.21
C ALA A 76 -9.08 24.29 26.04
N LYS A 77 -9.25 24.95 24.88
CA LYS A 77 -9.23 24.29 23.58
C LYS A 77 -7.93 23.52 23.57
N THR A 78 -8.02 22.20 23.77
CA THR A 78 -6.92 21.28 23.51
C THR A 78 -6.66 21.33 22.01
N GLY A 79 -5.94 22.37 21.58
CA GLY A 79 -5.31 22.44 20.29
C GLY A 79 -4.37 21.25 20.23
N ARG A 80 -4.77 20.21 19.51
CA ARG A 80 -3.81 19.18 19.08
C ARG A 80 -2.69 19.94 18.37
N PRO A 81 -1.43 19.81 18.80
CA PRO A 81 -0.33 20.39 18.06
C PRO A 81 -0.36 19.79 16.66
N SER A 82 -0.61 20.63 15.66
CA SER A 82 -0.40 20.29 14.25
C SER A 82 1.09 20.03 14.06
N GLY A 83 1.51 18.76 14.18
CA GLY A 83 2.91 18.39 13.97
C GLY A 83 3.40 17.08 14.59
N ARG A 84 2.64 16.44 15.49
CA ARG A 84 3.13 15.16 16.06
C ARG A 84 2.89 14.01 15.08
N ARG A 85 3.98 13.47 14.51
CA ARG A 85 3.94 12.26 13.68
C ARG A 85 3.21 11.13 14.42
N ASP A 86 2.40 10.38 13.69
CA ASP A 86 1.68 9.23 14.25
C ASP A 86 2.61 8.02 14.34
N PRO A 87 2.96 7.55 15.56
CA PRO A 87 3.85 6.41 15.74
C PRO A 87 3.35 5.15 15.03
N PHE A 88 2.03 4.97 14.91
CA PHE A 88 1.46 3.81 14.23
C PHE A 88 1.83 3.79 12.74
N LEU A 89 1.74 4.93 12.05
CA LEU A 89 2.09 5.02 10.63
C LEU A 89 3.60 4.90 10.40
N ASP A 90 4.41 5.46 11.30
CA ASP A 90 5.86 5.31 11.24
C ASP A 90 6.30 3.86 11.48
N ASN A 91 5.70 3.18 12.46
CA ASN A 91 5.92 1.75 12.71
C ASN A 91 5.46 0.89 11.53
N ALA A 92 4.30 1.18 10.94
CA ALA A 92 3.79 0.46 9.78
C ALA A 92 4.73 0.59 8.59
N LYS A 93 5.19 1.81 8.27
CA LYS A 93 6.16 2.04 7.19
C LYS A 93 7.46 1.27 7.44
N TYR A 94 8.00 1.34 8.65
CA TYR A 94 9.25 0.64 9.01
C TYR A 94 9.11 -0.89 8.85
N LEU A 95 8.07 -1.48 9.42
CA LEU A 95 7.86 -2.93 9.33
C LEU A 95 7.63 -3.36 7.87
N THR A 96 6.87 -2.57 7.11
CA THR A 96 6.63 -2.87 5.69
C THR A 96 7.92 -2.77 4.87
N ILE A 97 8.79 -1.79 5.12
CA ILE A 97 10.03 -1.66 4.35
C ILE A 97 11.02 -2.77 4.67
N VAL A 98 11.04 -3.28 5.90
CA VAL A 98 11.84 -4.48 6.24
C VAL A 98 11.31 -5.71 5.47
N LEU A 99 9.99 -5.86 5.35
CA LEU A 99 9.37 -6.93 4.57
C LEU A 99 9.69 -6.84 3.07
N VAL A 100 9.84 -5.63 2.49
CA VAL A 100 10.30 -5.44 1.11
C VAL A 100 11.67 -6.10 0.91
N GLY A 101 12.62 -5.83 1.80
CA GLY A 101 13.95 -6.45 1.74
C GLY A 101 13.88 -7.97 1.84
N ALA A 102 13.12 -8.49 2.81
CA ALA A 102 12.93 -9.94 2.97
C ALA A 102 12.28 -10.59 1.73
N GLY A 103 11.31 -9.92 1.12
CA GLY A 103 10.67 -10.38 -0.12
C GLY A 103 11.66 -10.49 -1.28
N HIS A 104 12.50 -9.47 -1.48
CA HIS A 104 13.53 -9.50 -2.53
C HIS A 104 14.62 -10.55 -2.30
N LEU A 105 14.91 -10.85 -1.03
CA LEU A 105 15.80 -11.94 -0.64
C LEU A 105 15.22 -13.31 -1.00
N TRP A 106 13.93 -13.55 -0.73
CA TRP A 106 13.30 -14.84 -1.01
C TRP A 106 12.99 -15.06 -2.49
N ALA A 107 12.93 -13.99 -3.28
CA ALA A 107 12.61 -14.04 -4.71
C ALA A 107 13.46 -15.07 -5.52
N PRO A 108 14.81 -15.09 -5.43
CA PRO A 108 15.62 -16.09 -6.11
C PRO A 108 15.47 -17.51 -5.52
N MET A 109 15.07 -17.66 -4.26
CA MET A 109 14.97 -18.95 -3.56
C MET A 109 13.66 -19.71 -3.80
N GLN A 110 12.74 -19.15 -4.60
CA GLN A 110 11.41 -19.73 -4.79
C GLN A 110 11.46 -21.11 -5.47
N GLY A 111 12.44 -21.35 -6.34
CA GLY A 111 12.64 -22.63 -7.03
C GLY A 111 13.14 -23.74 -6.09
N ASP A 112 14.06 -23.40 -5.18
CA ASP A 112 14.73 -24.36 -4.30
C ASP A 112 14.00 -24.60 -2.98
N SER A 113 12.95 -23.82 -2.70
CA SER A 113 12.24 -23.86 -1.44
C SER A 113 10.79 -23.43 -1.60
N ARG A 114 9.91 -24.42 -1.54
CA ARG A 114 8.46 -24.18 -1.48
C ARG A 114 8.05 -23.33 -0.29
N ALA A 115 8.77 -23.43 0.84
CA ALA A 115 8.54 -22.57 2.00
C ALA A 115 8.94 -21.11 1.72
N ALA A 116 10.07 -20.87 1.06
CA ALA A 116 10.45 -19.53 0.63
C ALA A 116 9.46 -18.96 -0.39
N GLY A 117 8.99 -19.78 -1.34
CA GLY A 117 7.91 -19.43 -2.26
C GLY A 117 6.61 -19.03 -1.55
N ALA A 118 6.22 -19.76 -0.51
CA ALA A 118 5.01 -19.45 0.26
C ALA A 118 5.14 -18.13 1.05
N LEU A 119 6.31 -17.91 1.68
CA LEU A 119 6.62 -16.67 2.38
C LEU A 119 6.67 -15.48 1.42
N TYR A 120 7.33 -15.66 0.28
CA TYR A 120 7.38 -14.69 -0.80
C TYR A 120 5.97 -14.32 -1.26
N ALA A 121 5.15 -15.29 -1.68
CA ALA A 121 3.80 -15.04 -2.17
C ALA A 121 2.92 -14.34 -1.12
N THR A 122 3.00 -14.78 0.15
CA THR A 122 2.25 -14.18 1.24
C THR A 122 2.67 -12.73 1.48
N VAL A 123 3.97 -12.44 1.53
CA VAL A 123 4.45 -11.07 1.71
C VAL A 123 4.13 -10.20 0.49
N TYR A 124 4.33 -10.71 -0.73
CA TYR A 124 4.00 -10.00 -1.98
C TYR A 124 2.50 -9.70 -2.13
N ALA A 125 1.63 -10.52 -1.53
CA ALA A 125 0.20 -10.25 -1.51
C ALA A 125 -0.18 -8.99 -0.74
N PHE A 126 0.59 -8.52 0.26
CA PHE A 126 0.18 -7.39 1.11
C PHE A 126 1.22 -6.31 1.35
N HIS A 127 2.53 -6.53 1.22
CA HIS A 127 3.51 -5.51 1.60
C HIS A 127 3.40 -4.25 0.71
N MET A 128 3.31 -4.42 -0.63
CA MET A 128 3.07 -3.29 -1.53
C MET A 128 1.68 -2.69 -1.27
N PRO A 129 0.57 -3.46 -1.24
CA PRO A 129 -0.74 -2.92 -0.86
C PRO A 129 -0.77 -2.11 0.43
N ALA A 130 -0.09 -2.57 1.48
CA ALA A 130 0.02 -1.85 2.76
C ALA A 130 0.78 -0.53 2.59
N PHE A 131 1.93 -0.54 1.90
CA PHE A 131 2.71 0.66 1.64
C PHE A 131 1.94 1.67 0.77
N ILE A 132 1.21 1.19 -0.23
CA ILE A 132 0.37 1.98 -1.14
C ILE A 132 -0.83 2.59 -0.40
N ILE A 133 -1.55 1.81 0.42
CA ILE A 133 -2.68 2.31 1.23
C ILE A 133 -2.19 3.42 2.17
N ILE A 134 -1.07 3.23 2.86
CA ILE A 134 -0.47 4.25 3.73
C ILE A 134 -0.10 5.49 2.92
N SER A 135 0.49 5.32 1.73
CA SER A 135 0.86 6.42 0.85
C SER A 135 -0.36 7.21 0.36
N GLY A 136 -1.46 6.52 0.01
CA GLY A 136 -2.74 7.14 -0.30
C GLY A 136 -3.31 7.92 0.88
N TYR A 137 -3.35 7.31 2.06
CA TYR A 137 -3.83 7.97 3.29
C TYR A 137 -3.06 9.25 3.64
N LEU A 138 -1.73 9.25 3.43
CA LEU A 138 -0.87 10.41 3.63
C LEU A 138 -1.00 11.46 2.51
N SER A 139 -1.60 11.12 1.38
CA SER A 139 -1.79 12.01 0.23
C SER A 139 -3.13 12.74 0.23
N ARG A 140 -4.01 12.50 1.21
CA ARG A 140 -5.36 13.10 1.29
C ARG A 140 -5.38 14.64 1.31
N SER A 141 -4.33 15.27 1.82
CA SER A 141 -4.16 16.73 1.87
C SER A 141 -3.57 17.34 0.60
N TYR A 142 -3.26 16.53 -0.42
CA TYR A 142 -2.82 17.00 -1.71
C TYR A 142 -4.01 17.55 -2.50
N GLU A 143 -3.91 18.82 -2.93
CA GLU A 143 -4.93 19.53 -3.71
C GLU A 143 -4.40 19.99 -5.09
N GLY A 144 -3.15 19.65 -5.44
CA GLY A 144 -2.55 20.06 -6.71
C GLY A 144 -2.14 21.55 -6.76
N THR A 145 -1.94 22.20 -5.60
CA THR A 145 -1.43 23.58 -5.59
C THR A 145 -0.02 23.65 -6.18
N PRO A 146 0.42 24.78 -6.78
CA PRO A 146 1.75 24.90 -7.37
C PRO A 146 2.87 24.48 -6.42
N ARG A 147 2.78 24.86 -5.14
CA ARG A 147 3.74 24.46 -4.10
C ARG A 147 3.78 22.95 -3.86
N GLN A 148 2.63 22.28 -3.89
CA GLN A 148 2.55 20.82 -3.74
C GLN A 148 3.07 20.10 -4.97
N ILE A 149 2.84 20.63 -6.17
CA ILE A 149 3.40 20.10 -7.42
C ILE A 149 4.93 20.19 -7.39
N VAL A 150 5.49 21.36 -7.03
CA VAL A 150 6.95 21.52 -6.89
C VAL A 150 7.52 20.48 -5.93
N ARG A 151 6.92 20.32 -4.75
CA ARG A 151 7.35 19.29 -3.77
C ARG A 151 7.21 17.86 -4.28
N LEU A 152 6.20 17.58 -5.10
CA LEU A 152 6.00 16.27 -5.70
C LEU A 152 7.09 15.99 -6.74
N VAL A 153 7.41 16.98 -7.57
CA VAL A 153 8.48 16.87 -8.58
C VAL A 153 9.83 16.72 -7.88
N THR A 154 10.19 17.62 -6.97
CA THR A 154 11.50 17.59 -6.31
C THR A 154 11.66 16.42 -5.34
N GLY A 155 10.58 15.97 -4.70
CA GLY A 155 10.63 14.88 -3.71
C GLY A 155 10.36 13.48 -4.27
N VAL A 156 9.94 13.34 -5.53
CA VAL A 156 9.63 12.04 -6.15
C VAL A 156 10.22 11.92 -7.55
N LEU A 157 9.86 12.81 -8.49
CA LEU A 157 10.30 12.69 -9.88
C LEU A 157 11.82 12.91 -10.04
N VAL A 158 12.37 13.92 -9.38
CA VAL A 158 13.82 14.18 -9.44
C VAL A 158 14.63 13.04 -8.80
N PRO A 159 14.28 12.53 -7.59
CA PRO A 159 14.88 11.33 -7.05
C PRO A 159 14.76 10.11 -7.97
N TYR A 160 13.62 9.93 -8.66
CA TYR A 160 13.47 8.85 -9.64
C TYR A 160 14.53 8.96 -10.75
N LEU A 161 14.63 10.11 -11.41
CA LEU A 161 15.59 10.30 -12.51
C LEU A 161 17.05 10.14 -12.04
N ALA A 162 17.35 10.65 -10.85
CA ALA A 162 18.67 10.52 -10.25
C ALA A 162 19.01 9.06 -9.94
N PHE A 163 18.13 8.35 -9.24
CA PHE A 163 18.35 6.94 -8.88
C PHE A 163 18.27 6.00 -10.08
N GLN A 164 17.47 6.28 -11.10
CA GLN A 164 17.50 5.54 -12.36
C GLN A 164 18.88 5.66 -13.01
N THR A 165 19.44 6.88 -13.08
CA THR A 165 20.78 7.11 -13.63
C THR A 165 21.85 6.35 -12.83
N VAL A 166 21.81 6.45 -11.50
CA VAL A 166 22.77 5.72 -10.63
C VAL A 166 22.60 4.22 -10.76
N TYR A 167 21.36 3.72 -10.85
CA TYR A 167 21.07 2.30 -11.05
C TYR A 167 21.63 1.78 -12.37
N THR A 168 21.41 2.49 -13.49
CA THR A 168 21.96 2.12 -14.79
C THR A 168 23.48 2.12 -14.77
N LEU A 169 24.13 3.12 -14.18
CA LEU A 169 25.59 3.17 -14.03
C LEU A 169 26.12 2.02 -13.17
N PHE A 170 25.43 1.70 -12.08
CA PHE A 170 25.78 0.57 -11.22
C PHE A 170 25.67 -0.76 -11.97
N MET A 171 24.58 -0.98 -12.70
CA MET A 171 24.40 -2.18 -13.53
C MET A 171 25.40 -2.25 -14.70
N ARG A 172 25.84 -1.10 -15.24
CA ARG A 172 26.93 -1.07 -16.23
C ARG A 172 28.25 -1.57 -15.69
N TRP A 173 28.55 -1.16 -14.46
CA TRP A 173 29.76 -1.60 -13.78
C TRP A 173 29.71 -3.08 -13.37
N LEU A 174 28.52 -3.54 -12.96
CA LEU A 174 28.35 -4.86 -12.36
C LEU A 174 28.13 -5.99 -13.38
N ASP A 175 27.40 -5.73 -14.47
CA ASP A 175 26.88 -6.75 -15.39
C ASP A 175 27.20 -6.43 -16.86
N ASP A 176 26.63 -5.35 -17.41
CA ASP A 176 26.74 -5.01 -18.84
C ASP A 176 27.24 -3.58 -19.07
N PRO A 177 28.52 -3.38 -19.45
CA PRO A 177 29.08 -2.05 -19.71
C PRO A 177 28.33 -1.22 -20.77
N GLN A 178 27.59 -1.85 -21.69
CA GLN A 178 26.86 -1.18 -22.77
C GLN A 178 25.40 -0.85 -22.43
N ARG A 179 24.89 -1.30 -21.28
CA ARG A 179 23.49 -1.13 -20.86
C ARG A 179 22.96 0.29 -21.08
N GLU A 180 21.93 0.47 -21.89
CA GLU A 180 21.41 1.80 -22.25
C GLU A 180 20.67 2.51 -21.10
N PHE A 181 20.53 3.83 -21.21
CA PHE A 181 19.74 4.64 -20.28
C PHE A 181 18.27 4.67 -20.71
N HIS A 182 17.49 3.76 -20.15
CA HIS A 182 16.04 3.71 -20.34
C HIS A 182 15.33 4.34 -19.14
N TYR A 183 14.82 5.56 -19.31
CA TYR A 183 14.05 6.25 -18.26
C TYR A 183 12.56 5.90 -18.29
N GLN A 184 12.10 5.33 -19.40
CA GLN A 184 10.76 4.77 -19.54
C GLN A 184 10.65 3.36 -18.96
N GLU A 185 11.75 2.69 -18.59
CA GLU A 185 11.73 1.36 -17.96
C GLU A 185 12.35 1.48 -16.56
N PRO A 186 11.51 1.72 -15.53
CA PRO A 186 11.99 1.87 -14.17
C PRO A 186 12.81 0.65 -13.73
N GLY A 187 13.99 0.89 -13.17
CA GLY A 187 14.83 -0.17 -12.62
C GLY A 187 14.14 -0.93 -11.47
N PHE A 188 14.73 -2.07 -11.09
CA PHE A 188 14.20 -3.11 -10.19
C PHE A 188 13.15 -2.72 -9.12
N ALA A 189 13.37 -1.62 -8.37
CA ALA A 189 12.38 -1.12 -7.41
C ALA A 189 11.68 0.16 -7.87
N LEU A 190 12.29 0.99 -8.73
CA LEU A 190 11.98 2.40 -8.98
C LEU A 190 10.59 2.69 -9.52
N TRP A 191 9.90 1.68 -10.04
CA TRP A 191 8.52 1.75 -10.51
C TRP A 191 7.58 2.41 -9.50
N PHE A 192 7.77 2.19 -8.20
CA PHE A 192 6.88 2.75 -7.19
C PHE A 192 7.03 4.27 -7.03
N LEU A 193 8.17 4.89 -7.38
CA LEU A 193 8.26 6.36 -7.44
C LEU A 193 7.42 6.91 -8.59
N VAL A 194 7.50 6.29 -9.77
CA VAL A 194 6.67 6.67 -10.92
C VAL A 194 5.20 6.50 -10.59
N ALA A 195 4.83 5.36 -10.00
CA ALA A 195 3.47 5.10 -9.53
C ALA A 195 3.00 6.15 -8.51
N LEU A 196 3.82 6.44 -7.49
CA LEU A 196 3.50 7.41 -6.46
C LEU A 196 3.34 8.83 -7.03
N PHE A 197 4.16 9.18 -8.03
CA PHE A 197 4.04 10.45 -8.74
C PHE A 197 2.69 10.55 -9.46
N VAL A 198 2.33 9.55 -10.28
CA VAL A 198 1.07 9.51 -11.04
C VAL A 198 -0.14 9.50 -10.10
N TRP A 199 -0.13 8.65 -9.08
CA TRP A 199 -1.24 8.54 -8.13
C TRP A 199 -1.45 9.81 -7.30
N ARG A 200 -0.37 10.45 -6.84
CA ARG A 200 -0.47 11.74 -6.13
C ARG A 200 -0.93 12.85 -7.04
N LEU A 201 -0.38 12.96 -8.25
CA LEU A 201 -0.78 13.96 -9.23
C LEU A 201 -2.27 13.87 -9.56
N THR A 202 -2.80 12.65 -9.68
CA THR A 202 -4.22 12.40 -9.99
C THR A 202 -5.14 12.43 -8.75
N THR A 203 -4.61 12.63 -7.54
CA THR A 203 -5.40 12.65 -6.29
C THR A 203 -6.63 13.59 -6.32
N PRO A 204 -6.55 14.82 -6.86
CA PRO A 204 -7.72 15.71 -6.93
C PRO A 204 -8.88 15.12 -7.75
N VAL A 205 -8.57 14.35 -8.81
CA VAL A 205 -9.58 13.66 -9.62
C VAL A 205 -10.32 12.64 -8.75
N TRP A 206 -9.58 11.74 -8.09
CA TRP A 206 -10.15 10.68 -7.24
C TRP A 206 -11.02 11.21 -6.09
N LYS A 207 -10.68 12.38 -5.53
CA LYS A 207 -11.46 13.02 -4.46
C LYS A 207 -12.81 13.58 -4.94
N ASN A 208 -12.93 13.87 -6.23
CA ASN A 208 -14.16 14.41 -6.83
C ASN A 208 -15.09 13.32 -7.39
N LEU A 209 -14.62 12.07 -7.50
CA LEU A 209 -15.45 10.95 -7.93
C LEU A 209 -16.41 10.49 -6.82
N ARG A 210 -17.64 10.13 -7.19
CA ARG A 210 -18.64 9.57 -6.26
C ARG A 210 -18.32 8.13 -5.84
N TRP A 211 -17.71 7.36 -6.74
CA TRP A 211 -17.38 5.94 -6.55
C TRP A 211 -15.92 5.65 -6.92
N PRO A 212 -14.93 6.26 -6.23
CA PRO A 212 -13.54 6.24 -6.68
C PRO A 212 -12.91 4.85 -6.63
N VAL A 213 -13.21 4.03 -5.60
CA VAL A 213 -12.66 2.67 -5.48
C VAL A 213 -13.21 1.72 -6.56
N PRO A 214 -14.53 1.64 -6.82
CA PRO A 214 -15.05 0.87 -7.96
C PRO A 214 -14.45 1.28 -9.31
N VAL A 215 -14.28 2.59 -9.56
CA VAL A 215 -13.66 3.07 -10.80
C VAL A 215 -12.19 2.64 -10.89
N ALA A 216 -11.43 2.74 -9.79
CA ALA A 216 -10.06 2.26 -9.76
C ALA A 216 -9.97 0.74 -10.00
N LEU A 217 -10.89 -0.05 -9.45
CA LEU A 217 -10.97 -1.49 -9.71
C LEU A 217 -11.29 -1.81 -11.17
N ALA A 218 -12.20 -1.06 -11.79
CA ALA A 218 -12.50 -1.20 -13.22
C ALA A 218 -11.27 -0.92 -14.08
N ILE A 219 -10.45 0.10 -13.73
CA ILE A 219 -9.18 0.38 -14.41
C ILE A 219 -8.18 -0.75 -14.22
N ALA A 220 -8.06 -1.30 -13.00
CA ALA A 220 -7.16 -2.43 -12.73
C ALA A 220 -7.55 -3.69 -13.52
N VAL A 221 -8.85 -4.00 -13.59
CA VAL A 221 -9.38 -5.11 -14.41
C VAL A 221 -9.14 -4.84 -15.88
N GLY A 222 -9.46 -3.63 -16.36
CA GLY A 222 -9.24 -3.21 -17.74
C GLY A 222 -7.78 -3.35 -18.17
N ALA A 223 -6.84 -2.94 -17.31
CA ALA A 223 -5.41 -3.11 -17.57
C ALA A 223 -5.03 -4.59 -17.68
N SER A 224 -5.49 -5.43 -16.75
CA SER A 224 -5.15 -6.86 -16.76
C SER A 224 -5.67 -7.61 -17.99
N VAL A 225 -6.79 -7.17 -18.59
CA VAL A 225 -7.34 -7.82 -19.80
C VAL A 225 -6.90 -7.18 -21.11
N THR A 226 -6.08 -6.13 -21.05
CA THR A 226 -5.61 -5.39 -22.23
C THR A 226 -4.11 -5.60 -22.42
N PRO A 227 -3.68 -6.45 -23.37
CA PRO A 227 -2.26 -6.74 -23.60
C PRO A 227 -1.44 -5.52 -24.05
N SER A 228 -2.10 -4.53 -24.68
CA SER A 228 -1.45 -3.32 -25.18
C SER A 228 -1.10 -2.31 -24.09
N VAL A 229 -1.45 -2.56 -22.82
CA VAL A 229 -0.95 -1.77 -21.70
C VAL A 229 0.52 -2.14 -21.51
N GLY A 230 1.39 -1.37 -22.18
CA GLY A 230 2.83 -1.65 -22.24
C GLY A 230 3.52 -1.60 -20.88
N ASN A 231 4.73 -2.16 -20.86
CA ASN A 231 5.64 -2.13 -19.71
C ASN A 231 6.33 -0.77 -19.52
N ASP A 232 6.17 0.15 -20.47
CA ASP A 232 6.64 1.53 -20.33
C ASP A 232 6.05 2.16 -19.07
N LEU A 233 6.93 2.74 -18.27
CA LEU A 233 6.70 3.38 -16.98
C LEU A 233 6.03 2.46 -15.95
N ASP A 234 6.05 1.14 -16.15
CA ASP A 234 5.33 0.15 -15.35
C ASP A 234 3.81 0.44 -15.27
N LEU A 235 3.20 0.96 -16.35
CA LEU A 235 1.79 1.36 -16.38
C LEU A 235 0.84 0.24 -15.92
N MET A 236 1.15 -1.02 -16.25
CA MET A 236 0.41 -2.18 -15.78
C MET A 236 0.36 -2.25 -14.25
N ARG A 237 1.51 -2.13 -13.57
CA ARG A 237 1.57 -2.10 -12.09
C ARG A 237 0.83 -0.89 -11.55
N ILE A 238 1.03 0.28 -12.14
CA ILE A 238 0.39 1.54 -11.72
C ILE A 238 -1.14 1.37 -11.73
N ALA A 239 -1.70 0.81 -12.80
CA ALA A 239 -3.12 0.58 -12.94
C ALA A 239 -3.63 -0.53 -11.99
N GLN A 240 -2.93 -1.67 -11.90
CA GLN A 240 -3.36 -2.78 -11.06
C GLN A 240 -3.29 -2.49 -9.55
N PHE A 241 -2.37 -1.62 -9.11
CA PHE A 241 -2.23 -1.22 -7.70
C PHE A 241 -3.01 0.05 -7.33
N LEU A 242 -3.49 0.83 -8.31
CA LEU A 242 -4.29 2.04 -8.11
C LEU A 242 -5.46 1.87 -7.11
N PRO A 243 -6.23 0.77 -7.10
CA PRO A 243 -7.32 0.57 -6.13
C PRO A 243 -6.89 0.70 -4.67
N PHE A 244 -5.68 0.24 -4.34
CA PHE A 244 -5.14 0.34 -2.98
C PHE A 244 -4.80 1.79 -2.60
N PHE A 245 -4.26 2.57 -3.55
CA PHE A 245 -3.94 3.97 -3.31
C PHE A 245 -5.22 4.79 -3.09
N VAL A 246 -6.20 4.58 -3.99
CA VAL A 246 -7.50 5.25 -3.93
C VAL A 246 -8.26 4.85 -2.67
N LEU A 247 -8.22 3.58 -2.26
CA LEU A 247 -8.76 3.16 -0.97
C LEU A 247 -8.10 3.92 0.19
N GLY A 248 -6.77 4.04 0.18
CA GLY A 248 -6.01 4.85 1.14
C GLY A 248 -6.51 6.30 1.23
N LEU A 249 -6.85 6.94 0.11
CA LEU A 249 -7.41 8.30 0.09
C LEU A 249 -8.76 8.40 0.82
N GLN A 250 -9.56 7.33 0.82
CA GLN A 250 -10.86 7.27 1.48
C GLN A 250 -10.77 6.85 2.95
N LEU A 251 -9.63 6.35 3.40
CA LEU A 251 -9.46 5.95 4.79
C LEU A 251 -9.42 7.15 5.73
N ARG A 252 -9.95 6.94 6.94
CA ARG A 252 -9.96 7.91 8.05
C ARG A 252 -9.35 7.24 9.30
N PRO A 253 -8.90 8.02 10.30
CA PRO A 253 -8.32 7.48 11.53
C PRO A 253 -9.18 6.40 12.21
N GLU A 254 -10.51 6.52 12.12
CA GLU A 254 -11.48 5.59 12.69
C GLU A 254 -11.39 4.20 12.06
N HIS A 255 -11.08 4.11 10.77
CA HIS A 255 -10.92 2.82 10.08
C HIS A 255 -9.65 2.09 10.57
N PHE A 256 -8.57 2.84 10.86
CA PHE A 256 -7.39 2.24 11.50
C PHE A 256 -7.66 1.79 12.93
N ALA A 257 -8.56 2.45 13.66
CA ALA A 257 -8.95 2.04 15.00
C ALA A 257 -9.62 0.64 15.01
N LEU A 258 -10.28 0.24 13.93
CA LEU A 258 -10.91 -1.09 13.80
C LEU A 258 -9.87 -2.21 13.76
N VAL A 259 -8.84 -2.09 12.91
CA VAL A 259 -7.77 -3.10 12.84
C VAL A 259 -6.91 -3.14 14.10
N GLN A 260 -6.90 -2.04 14.87
CA GLN A 260 -6.15 -1.94 16.12
C GLN A 260 -6.84 -2.62 17.33
N GLN A 261 -8.03 -3.20 17.15
CA GLN A 261 -8.74 -3.89 18.22
C GLN A 261 -8.12 -5.25 18.56
N ARG A 262 -8.28 -5.69 19.81
CA ARG A 262 -7.78 -7.01 20.27
C ARG A 262 -8.41 -8.17 19.48
N ALA A 263 -9.67 -8.04 19.08
CA ALA A 263 -10.37 -9.03 18.27
C ALA A 263 -9.71 -9.17 16.89
N ALA A 264 -9.50 -8.05 16.17
CA ALA A 264 -8.79 -8.03 14.88
C ALA A 264 -7.39 -8.66 14.98
N ARG A 265 -6.65 -8.34 16.04
CA ARG A 265 -5.32 -8.93 16.29
C ARG A 265 -5.35 -10.46 16.46
N ARG A 266 -6.37 -10.98 17.14
CA ARG A 266 -6.55 -12.43 17.34
C ARG A 266 -7.01 -13.11 16.06
N LEU A 267 -7.94 -12.50 15.33
CA LEU A 267 -8.44 -12.99 14.04
C LEU A 267 -7.37 -12.98 12.94
N ALA A 268 -6.41 -12.05 13.01
CA ALA A 268 -5.29 -12.01 12.09
C ALA A 268 -4.44 -13.30 12.13
N VAL A 269 -4.34 -13.98 13.27
CA VAL A 269 -3.54 -15.22 13.42
C VAL A 269 -4.05 -16.34 12.52
N PRO A 270 -5.31 -16.83 12.66
CA PRO A 270 -5.81 -17.89 11.78
C PRO A 270 -5.89 -17.44 10.32
N VAL A 271 -6.18 -16.16 10.04
CA VAL A 271 -6.24 -15.65 8.66
C VAL A 271 -4.87 -15.72 7.97
N VAL A 272 -3.82 -15.22 8.63
CA VAL A 272 -2.45 -15.28 8.08
C VAL A 272 -1.94 -16.71 8.01
N ALA A 273 -2.26 -17.56 9.00
CA ALA A 273 -1.92 -18.98 8.95
C ALA A 273 -2.59 -19.68 7.75
N CYS A 274 -3.88 -19.42 7.51
CA CYS A 274 -4.58 -19.93 6.33
C CYS A 274 -3.95 -19.40 5.04
N ALA A 275 -3.61 -18.11 4.97
CA ALA A 275 -2.96 -17.54 3.79
C ALA A 275 -1.59 -18.19 3.51
N LEU A 276 -0.79 -18.47 4.54
CA LEU A 276 0.49 -19.17 4.41
C LEU A 276 0.30 -20.61 3.90
N LEU A 277 -0.67 -21.34 4.43
CA LEU A 277 -0.99 -22.70 3.99
C LEU A 277 -1.50 -22.72 2.54
N LEU A 278 -2.37 -21.78 2.18
CA LEU A 278 -2.87 -21.60 0.82
C LEU A 278 -1.75 -21.20 -0.14
N ALA A 279 -0.86 -20.28 0.27
CA ALA A 279 0.31 -19.91 -0.51
C ALA A 279 1.23 -21.12 -0.72
N TYR A 280 1.53 -21.88 0.32
CA TYR A 280 2.31 -23.11 0.21
C TYR A 280 1.66 -24.12 -0.75
N TRP A 281 0.33 -24.29 -0.69
CA TRP A 281 -0.41 -25.11 -1.65
C TRP A 281 -0.36 -24.56 -3.09
N ALA A 282 -0.42 -23.24 -3.27
CA ALA A 282 -0.51 -22.57 -4.56
C ALA A 282 0.83 -22.42 -5.29
N VAL A 283 1.97 -22.34 -4.59
CA VAL A 283 3.30 -22.13 -5.18
C VAL A 283 3.58 -22.99 -6.43
N PRO A 284 3.38 -24.33 -6.42
CA PRO A 284 3.65 -25.15 -7.62
C PRO A 284 2.54 -25.10 -8.69
N ARG A 285 1.44 -24.37 -8.46
CA ARG A 285 0.22 -24.37 -9.28
C ARG A 285 -0.11 -23.02 -9.90
N MET A 286 0.53 -21.96 -9.44
CA MET A 286 0.18 -20.60 -9.77
C MET A 286 1.43 -19.76 -9.96
N SER A 287 1.44 -18.97 -11.03
CA SER A 287 2.54 -18.03 -11.29
C SER A 287 2.61 -16.95 -10.20
N SER A 288 3.83 -16.68 -9.72
CA SER A 288 4.11 -15.54 -8.83
C SER A 288 3.79 -14.18 -9.48
N GLY A 289 3.64 -14.15 -10.82
CA GLY A 289 3.31 -12.96 -11.60
C GLY A 289 2.02 -12.26 -11.15
N TRP A 290 1.04 -13.00 -10.62
CA TRP A 290 -0.19 -12.42 -10.07
C TRP A 290 0.04 -11.45 -8.91
N PHE A 291 1.10 -11.66 -8.13
CA PHE A 291 1.47 -10.77 -7.02
C PHE A 291 2.40 -9.65 -7.45
N LEU A 292 3.16 -9.84 -8.54
CA LEU A 292 4.00 -8.81 -9.16
C LEU A 292 3.17 -7.76 -9.92
N ARG A 293 2.01 -8.16 -10.46
CA ARG A 293 1.02 -7.31 -11.12
C ARG A 293 1.60 -6.48 -12.28
N GLU A 294 2.60 -7.04 -12.95
CA GLU A 294 3.32 -6.39 -14.05
C GLU A 294 2.88 -6.88 -15.43
N LYS A 295 2.09 -7.98 -15.48
CA LYS A 295 1.64 -8.61 -16.72
C LYS A 295 0.12 -8.60 -16.86
N SER A 296 -0.34 -8.56 -18.11
CA SER A 296 -1.69 -8.87 -18.51
C SER A 296 -1.99 -10.37 -18.40
N ALA A 297 -3.27 -10.72 -18.46
CA ALA A 297 -3.74 -12.10 -18.47
C ALA A 297 -3.13 -12.89 -19.64
N GLU A 298 -3.10 -12.27 -20.83
CA GLU A 298 -2.59 -12.89 -22.05
C GLU A 298 -1.08 -13.15 -21.99
N GLU A 299 -0.29 -12.20 -21.47
CA GLU A 299 1.15 -12.39 -21.24
C GLU A 299 1.47 -13.48 -20.20
N MET A 300 0.50 -13.80 -19.34
CA MET A 300 0.57 -14.95 -18.42
C MET A 300 0.03 -16.24 -19.04
N GLY A 301 -0.39 -16.23 -20.30
CA GLY A 301 -0.92 -17.39 -21.01
C GLY A 301 -2.31 -17.81 -20.54
N VAL A 302 -3.09 -16.91 -19.93
CA VAL A 302 -4.44 -17.22 -19.44
C VAL A 302 -5.52 -16.35 -20.11
N PRO A 303 -6.77 -16.84 -20.19
CA PRO A 303 -7.87 -16.05 -20.75
C PRO A 303 -8.16 -14.76 -19.96
N ALA A 304 -8.67 -13.73 -20.65
CA ALA A 304 -9.02 -12.44 -20.07
C ALA A 304 -9.95 -12.52 -18.84
N TRP A 305 -10.94 -13.42 -18.83
CA TRP A 305 -11.85 -13.59 -17.69
C TRP A 305 -11.13 -14.10 -16.43
N VAL A 306 -10.06 -14.89 -16.60
CA VAL A 306 -9.19 -15.31 -15.48
C VAL A 306 -8.47 -14.09 -14.93
N GLY A 307 -7.92 -13.24 -15.80
CA GLY A 307 -7.32 -11.95 -15.41
C GLY A 307 -8.25 -11.08 -14.58
N ALA A 308 -9.46 -10.83 -15.09
CA ALA A 308 -10.47 -10.05 -14.37
C ALA A 308 -10.79 -10.63 -12.98
N THR A 309 -10.98 -11.95 -12.90
CA THR A 309 -11.29 -12.64 -11.64
C THR A 309 -10.10 -12.58 -10.67
N MET A 310 -8.89 -12.82 -11.16
CA MET A 310 -7.67 -12.82 -10.36
C MET A 310 -7.32 -11.43 -9.83
N VAL A 311 -7.52 -10.36 -10.61
CA VAL A 311 -7.33 -8.98 -10.12
C VAL A 311 -8.19 -8.72 -8.90
N LEU A 312 -9.48 -9.10 -8.95
CA LEU A 312 -10.41 -8.94 -7.83
C LEU A 312 -10.05 -9.82 -6.64
N ALA A 313 -9.69 -11.09 -6.89
CA ALA A 313 -9.31 -12.04 -5.85
C ALA A 313 -8.02 -11.60 -5.11
N VAL A 314 -6.97 -11.24 -5.85
CA VAL A 314 -5.70 -10.77 -5.27
C VAL A 314 -5.89 -9.39 -4.62
N PHE A 315 -6.79 -8.54 -5.13
CA PHE A 315 -7.14 -7.29 -4.44
C PHE A 315 -7.77 -7.56 -3.07
N GLY A 316 -8.79 -8.43 -3.01
CA GLY A 316 -9.44 -8.82 -1.77
C GLY A 316 -8.47 -9.49 -0.79
N CYS A 317 -7.67 -10.44 -1.27
CA CYS A 317 -6.64 -11.11 -0.46
C CYS A 317 -5.62 -10.10 0.09
N GLY A 318 -5.08 -9.23 -0.75
CA GLY A 318 -4.12 -8.21 -0.34
C GLY A 318 -4.70 -7.21 0.66
N LEU A 319 -5.98 -6.86 0.53
CA LEU A 319 -6.68 -6.00 1.49
C LEU A 319 -6.82 -6.68 2.86
N VAL A 320 -7.27 -7.93 2.88
CA VAL A 320 -7.42 -8.72 4.13
C VAL A 320 -6.08 -8.91 4.84
N LEU A 321 -5.04 -9.28 4.09
CA LEU A 321 -3.69 -9.45 4.65
C LEU A 321 -3.07 -8.12 5.09
N THR A 322 -3.34 -7.02 4.38
CA THR A 322 -2.96 -5.67 4.83
C THR A 322 -3.63 -5.33 6.16
N ALA A 323 -4.93 -5.62 6.31
CA ALA A 323 -5.64 -5.39 7.57
C ALA A 323 -5.07 -6.23 8.71
N CYS A 324 -4.71 -7.51 8.45
CA CYS A 324 -4.05 -8.38 9.42
C CYS A 324 -2.68 -7.84 9.83
N PHE A 325 -1.87 -7.41 8.86
CA PHE A 325 -0.58 -6.78 9.12
C PHE A 325 -0.73 -5.53 9.99
N LEU A 326 -1.64 -4.61 9.63
CA LEU A 326 -1.90 -3.39 10.39
C LEU A 326 -2.43 -3.68 11.80
N ALA A 327 -3.12 -4.79 12.02
CA ALA A 327 -3.56 -5.23 13.35
C ALA A 327 -2.40 -5.65 14.27
N TRP A 328 -1.26 -6.06 13.70
CA TRP A 328 -0.04 -6.38 14.44
C TRP A 328 0.92 -5.21 14.59
N VAL A 329 0.74 -4.12 13.85
CA VAL A 329 1.58 -2.92 13.98
C VAL A 329 1.39 -2.28 15.37
N PRO A 330 2.47 -2.09 16.15
CA PRO A 330 2.39 -1.42 17.43
C PRO A 330 1.96 0.05 17.31
N ARG A 331 1.09 0.50 18.22
CA ARG A 331 0.61 1.90 18.27
C ARG A 331 1.51 2.84 19.09
N ARG A 332 2.29 2.25 20.01
CA ARG A 332 3.16 3.00 20.91
C ARG A 332 4.47 3.39 20.23
N HIS A 333 5.12 4.41 20.77
CA HIS A 333 6.48 4.74 20.38
C HIS A 333 7.42 3.61 20.81
N LEU A 334 8.19 3.08 19.87
CA LEU A 334 9.18 2.02 20.02
C LEU A 334 10.55 2.52 19.56
N TRP A 335 11.59 1.73 19.78
CA TRP A 335 12.96 2.07 19.38
C TRP A 335 13.09 2.30 17.86
N PHE A 336 12.32 1.58 17.05
CA PHE A 336 12.32 1.70 15.59
C PHE A 336 11.34 2.74 15.03
N THR A 337 10.52 3.40 15.86
CA THR A 337 9.52 4.36 15.36
C THR A 337 10.20 5.50 14.59
N THR A 338 11.35 5.98 15.04
CA THR A 338 12.10 7.04 14.37
C THR A 338 12.69 6.59 13.02
N LEU A 339 12.94 5.28 12.84
CA LEU A 339 13.41 4.68 11.59
C LEU A 339 12.34 4.72 10.49
N GLY A 340 11.06 4.85 10.84
CA GLY A 340 9.97 5.08 9.89
C GLY A 340 10.10 6.36 9.04
N ALA A 341 11.02 7.26 9.42
CA ALA A 341 11.41 8.44 8.64
C ALA A 341 12.36 8.11 7.47
N GLY A 342 13.10 7.01 7.56
CA GLY A 342 14.13 6.60 6.60
C GLY A 342 13.66 5.57 5.57
N THR A 343 12.37 5.24 5.53
CA THR A 343 11.89 4.13 4.69
C THR A 343 12.06 4.39 3.20
N LEU A 344 11.95 5.63 2.74
CA LEU A 344 12.23 5.98 1.33
C LEU A 344 13.71 5.77 0.99
N TYR A 345 14.61 6.03 1.96
CA TYR A 345 16.04 5.83 1.78
C TYR A 345 16.37 4.34 1.66
N ALA A 346 15.86 3.53 2.59
CA ALA A 346 16.00 2.08 2.51
C ALA A 346 15.38 1.50 1.22
N TYR A 347 14.21 1.99 0.83
CA TYR A 347 13.56 1.58 -0.42
C TYR A 347 14.42 1.87 -1.66
N LEU A 348 15.13 3.01 -1.76
CA LEU A 348 15.98 3.27 -2.92
C LEU A 348 17.34 2.56 -2.83
N LEU A 349 17.91 2.47 -1.63
CA LEU A 349 19.28 1.97 -1.44
C LEU A 349 19.38 0.45 -1.33
N HIS A 350 18.31 -0.26 -0.97
CA HIS A 350 18.38 -1.72 -0.84
C HIS A 350 18.58 -2.45 -2.18
N VAL A 351 18.25 -1.81 -3.30
CA VAL A 351 18.39 -2.41 -4.63
C VAL A 351 19.85 -2.80 -4.90
N TYR A 352 20.81 -1.95 -4.53
CA TYR A 352 22.23 -2.17 -4.80
C TYR A 352 22.79 -3.42 -4.10
N PRO A 353 22.68 -3.60 -2.77
CA PRO A 353 23.16 -4.82 -2.10
C PRO A 353 22.37 -6.06 -2.51
N ILE A 354 21.06 -5.95 -2.80
CA ILE A 354 20.27 -7.09 -3.29
C ILE A 354 20.77 -7.53 -4.67
N GLN A 355 20.96 -6.60 -5.61
CA GLN A 355 21.48 -6.94 -6.93
C GLN A 355 22.91 -7.47 -6.83
N LEU A 356 23.77 -6.87 -6.01
CA LEU A 356 25.12 -7.38 -5.77
C LEU A 356 25.11 -8.82 -5.23
N SER A 357 24.20 -9.15 -4.32
CA SER A 357 24.08 -10.52 -3.81
C SER A 357 23.68 -11.54 -4.88
N ARG A 358 22.97 -11.09 -5.93
CA ARG A 358 22.55 -11.96 -7.05
C ARG A 358 23.69 -12.14 -8.04
N GLU A 359 24.37 -11.07 -8.41
CA GLU A 359 25.48 -11.11 -9.37
C GLU A 359 26.71 -11.83 -8.79
N LEU A 360 26.95 -11.72 -7.48
CA LEU A 360 28.01 -12.47 -6.79
C LEU A 360 27.59 -13.90 -6.41
N ASP A 361 26.43 -14.36 -6.88
CA ASP A 361 25.90 -15.72 -6.69
C ASP A 361 25.87 -16.19 -5.23
N TRP A 362 25.50 -15.30 -4.29
CA TRP A 362 25.43 -15.66 -2.86
C TRP A 362 24.42 -16.78 -2.58
N TYR A 363 23.45 -16.95 -3.46
CA TYR A 363 22.36 -17.92 -3.30
C TYR A 363 22.78 -19.35 -3.66
N SER A 364 23.90 -19.54 -4.36
CA SER A 364 24.47 -20.86 -4.66
C SER A 364 25.39 -21.40 -3.56
N LEU A 365 25.74 -20.58 -2.56
CA LEU A 365 26.58 -21.00 -1.44
C LEU A 365 25.90 -22.13 -0.64
N ASP A 366 26.65 -23.20 -0.34
CA ASP A 366 26.12 -24.43 0.29
C ASP A 366 25.30 -24.17 1.57
N TRP A 367 25.77 -23.23 2.41
CA TRP A 367 25.11 -22.92 3.67
C TRP A 367 23.75 -22.22 3.48
N VAL A 368 23.52 -21.55 2.35
CA VAL A 368 22.24 -20.90 1.98
C VAL A 368 21.19 -21.94 1.54
N GLY A 369 21.63 -23.11 1.07
CA GLY A 369 20.74 -24.25 0.83
C GLY A 369 20.08 -24.76 2.12
N HIS A 370 20.76 -24.65 3.26
CA HIS A 370 20.26 -25.12 4.55
C HIS A 370 19.21 -24.16 5.16
N PRO A 371 18.13 -24.65 5.81
CA PRO A 371 17.11 -23.80 6.43
C PRO A 371 17.66 -22.75 7.40
N ALA A 372 18.67 -23.12 8.19
CA ALA A 372 19.33 -22.20 9.11
C ALA A 372 20.02 -21.03 8.38
N GLY A 373 20.66 -21.29 7.24
CA GLY A 373 21.30 -20.24 6.43
C GLY A 373 20.28 -19.28 5.84
N ARG A 374 19.14 -19.78 5.35
CA ARG A 374 18.03 -18.94 4.87
C ARG A 374 17.46 -18.03 5.96
N VAL A 375 17.35 -18.54 7.18
CA VAL A 375 16.95 -17.73 8.36
C VAL A 375 18.02 -16.68 8.68
N ALA A 376 19.29 -17.07 8.73
CA ALA A 376 20.40 -16.15 8.99
C ALA A 376 20.45 -15.01 7.95
N LEU A 377 20.25 -15.34 6.67
CA LEU A 377 20.23 -14.35 5.58
C LEU A 377 19.01 -13.43 5.67
N THR A 378 17.86 -13.95 6.10
CA THR A 378 16.66 -13.14 6.37
C THR A 378 16.91 -12.13 7.50
N VAL A 379 17.60 -12.56 8.57
CA VAL A 379 18.00 -11.67 9.68
C VAL A 379 19.01 -10.64 9.20
N LEU A 380 19.99 -11.03 8.38
CA LEU A 380 20.98 -10.13 7.81
C LEU A 380 20.33 -9.03 6.96
N VAL A 381 19.38 -9.41 6.09
CA VAL A 381 18.64 -8.44 5.27
C VAL A 381 17.77 -7.54 6.14
N ALA A 382 17.11 -8.06 7.19
CA ALA A 382 16.37 -7.22 8.12
C ALA A 382 17.29 -6.20 8.83
N ALA A 383 18.49 -6.61 9.24
CA ALA A 383 19.49 -5.72 9.83
C ALA A 383 19.98 -4.67 8.83
N MET A 384 20.26 -5.07 7.58
CA MET A 384 20.62 -4.17 6.49
C MET A 384 19.52 -3.11 6.25
N MET A 385 18.26 -3.54 6.11
CA MET A 385 17.12 -2.62 5.92
C MET A 385 16.98 -1.66 7.09
N THR A 386 17.21 -2.14 8.32
CA THR A 386 17.20 -1.32 9.53
C THR A 386 18.31 -0.27 9.50
N LEU A 387 19.53 -0.66 9.12
CA LEU A 387 20.68 0.23 8.98
C LEU A 387 20.43 1.32 7.95
N LEU A 388 19.85 0.97 6.79
CA LEU A 388 19.50 1.92 5.74
C LEU A 388 18.44 2.95 6.16
N CYS A 389 17.62 2.64 7.17
CA CYS A 389 16.65 3.58 7.73
C CYS A 389 17.24 4.58 8.74
N THR A 390 18.52 4.45 9.11
CA THR A 390 19.14 5.25 10.17
C THR A 390 19.39 6.70 9.76
N SER A 391 19.47 7.60 10.74
CA SER A 391 19.73 9.02 10.53
C SER A 391 21.05 9.34 9.79
N PRO A 392 22.17 8.62 10.01
CA PRO A 392 23.41 8.84 9.25
C PRO A 392 23.22 8.63 7.74
N VAL A 393 22.60 7.52 7.34
CA VAL A 393 22.32 7.23 5.92
C VAL A 393 21.43 8.31 5.31
N ARG A 394 20.40 8.74 6.06
CA ARG A 394 19.53 9.84 5.62
C ARG A 394 20.30 11.12 5.38
N LYS A 395 21.18 11.52 6.30
CA LYS A 395 22.00 12.73 6.15
C LYS A 395 22.92 12.66 4.95
N LEU A 396 23.53 11.49 4.70
CA LEU A 396 24.44 11.27 3.57
C LEU A 396 23.74 11.40 2.22
N PHE A 397 22.57 10.78 2.06
CA PHE A 397 21.83 10.74 0.79
C PHE A 397 20.79 11.85 0.62
N ARG A 398 20.60 12.71 1.63
CA ARG A 398 19.65 13.83 1.59
C ARG A 398 19.80 14.72 0.35
N PRO A 399 21.01 15.13 -0.09
CA PRO A 399 21.13 16.00 -1.27
C PRO A 399 20.56 15.38 -2.55
N LEU A 400 20.60 14.06 -2.66
CA LEU A 400 20.11 13.31 -3.82
C LEU A 400 18.61 13.03 -3.74
N MET A 401 18.09 12.75 -2.53
CA MET A 401 16.70 12.35 -2.31
C MET A 401 15.74 13.51 -1.99
N GLU A 402 16.24 14.63 -1.47
CA GLU A 402 15.46 15.80 -1.06
C GLU A 402 16.08 17.10 -1.61
N PRO A 403 16.16 17.29 -2.95
CA PRO A 403 16.72 18.50 -3.54
C PRO A 403 15.75 19.69 -3.42
N ASP A 404 16.20 20.82 -2.85
CA ASP A 404 15.35 22.00 -2.66
C ASP A 404 15.12 22.83 -3.95
N MET A 405 15.92 22.59 -5.00
CA MET A 405 15.89 23.23 -6.35
C MET A 405 15.39 24.71 -6.42
N PRO A 406 15.88 25.64 -5.56
CA PRO A 406 15.40 27.03 -5.56
C PRO A 406 15.79 27.81 -6.82
N TRP A 407 16.74 27.27 -7.61
CA TRP A 407 17.21 27.84 -8.87
C TRP A 407 16.28 27.53 -10.05
N PHE A 408 15.53 26.41 -10.00
CA PHE A 408 14.68 25.97 -11.10
C PHE A 408 13.22 26.42 -10.93
N PHE A 409 12.71 26.37 -9.69
CA PHE A 409 11.37 26.80 -9.37
C PHE A 409 11.36 28.22 -8.83
N ARG A 410 10.44 29.06 -9.33
CA ARG A 410 10.21 30.40 -8.79
C ARG A 410 9.78 30.27 -7.33
N GLY A 411 10.66 30.63 -6.39
CA GLY A 411 10.30 30.75 -4.98
C GLY A 411 9.16 31.76 -4.81
N ASP A 412 8.24 31.49 -3.88
CA ASP A 412 7.22 32.46 -3.47
C ASP A 412 7.90 33.73 -2.95
N ARG A 413 8.16 34.70 -3.83
CA ARG A 413 8.49 36.07 -3.46
C ARG A 413 7.20 36.75 -2.99
N ARG A 414 6.65 36.34 -1.84
CA ARG A 414 5.51 37.02 -1.22
C ARG A 414 5.35 36.69 0.26
N THR A 415 6.38 37.03 1.05
CA THR A 415 6.25 37.52 2.43
C THR A 415 7.55 38.26 2.80
N GLY A 416 7.70 39.47 2.28
CA GLY A 416 8.57 40.50 2.84
C GLY A 416 7.69 41.72 3.06
N GLY A 417 6.90 41.70 4.14
CA GLY A 417 6.16 42.86 4.61
C GLY A 417 7.12 44.01 4.90
N GLY A 418 6.73 45.20 4.47
CA GLY A 418 7.61 46.33 4.30
C GLY A 418 8.22 46.90 5.58
N THR A 419 9.48 47.31 5.43
CA THR A 419 10.12 48.33 6.26
C THR A 419 11.10 49.12 5.37
N HIS A 420 10.56 49.90 4.44
CA HIS A 420 11.20 51.17 4.11
C HIS A 420 10.27 52.28 4.54
N GLY A 421 10.41 52.65 5.81
CA GLY A 421 9.91 53.92 6.32
C GLY A 421 10.60 55.03 5.54
N GLU A 422 9.84 55.69 4.68
CA GLU A 422 10.19 56.99 4.14
C GLU A 422 10.51 57.93 5.30
N ARG A 423 11.74 58.45 5.28
CA ARG A 423 12.12 59.67 6.01
C ARG A 423 11.27 60.84 5.49
N GLN A 424 10.07 61.02 6.02
CA GLN A 424 9.43 62.33 6.01
C GLN A 424 9.83 63.09 7.27
N ARG A 425 10.79 64.00 7.07
CA ARG A 425 11.14 65.09 7.98
C ARG A 425 9.85 65.76 8.47
N ARG A 426 9.60 65.70 9.78
CA ARG A 426 8.66 66.61 10.45
C ARG A 426 9.10 68.04 10.20
N GLY A 427 8.42 68.72 9.29
CA GLY A 427 8.28 70.17 9.32
C GLY A 427 7.44 70.55 10.54
N ARG A 428 7.97 71.46 11.35
CA ARG A 428 7.24 72.22 12.37
C ARG A 428 6.31 73.21 11.64
N PRO A 429 5.04 73.33 12.08
CA PRO A 429 4.51 74.63 12.53
C PRO A 429 3.71 74.46 13.83
N ALA A 430 4.01 75.24 14.88
CA ALA A 430 3.49 76.56 15.23
C ALA A 430 2.25 76.46 16.15
N GLY A 431 2.35 77.07 17.33
CA GLY A 431 1.38 77.09 18.41
C GLY A 431 2.05 77.57 19.68
#